data_AF-A0AA92S732-F1
#
_entry.id   AF-A0AA92S732-F1
#
_cell.length_a   1.000
_cell.length_b   1.000
_cell.length_c   1.000
_cell.angle_alpha   90.00
_cell.angle_beta   90.00
_cell.angle_gamma   90.00
#
_symmetry.space_group_name_H-M   'P 1'
#
loop_
_entity.id
_entity.type
_entity.pdbx_description
1 polymer ?
#
loop_
_entity_poly.entity_id
_entity_poly.type
_entity_poly.pdbx_seq_one_letter_code
_entity_poly.pdbx_strand_id
1 'polypeptide(L)'
;MSAQEQLSFLEPVDEKEVRKAVVKALKEYKALRVAVQNKQERQEKGIDQLFPRLQKSESTNELKARQIERALQYSLDEVERQIIEEKYLSTSRVKDINIYLEMGLDKDRYYESKKEAIAQIAKALGII
;
A
#
# COMPACT_ATOMS: atom_id res chain seq x y z
N MET A 1 15.76 12.19 34.37
CA MET A 1 15.46 11.40 33.16
C MET A 1 15.85 12.26 31.97
N SER A 2 16.89 11.87 31.24
CA SER A 2 17.40 12.64 30.10
C SER A 2 16.58 12.35 28.84
N ALA A 3 16.55 13.27 27.87
CA ALA A 3 15.87 13.07 26.59
C ALA A 3 16.40 11.84 25.81
N GLN A 4 17.63 11.39 26.09
CA GLN A 4 18.22 10.18 25.50
C GLN A 4 17.59 8.89 26.03
N GLU A 5 17.07 8.88 27.26
CA GLU A 5 16.40 7.72 27.86
C GLU A 5 14.96 7.54 27.34
N GLN A 6 14.35 8.59 26.77
CA GLN A 6 13.01 8.53 26.15
C GLN A 6 13.02 7.95 24.72
N LEU A 7 14.15 8.07 24.01
CA LEU A 7 14.33 7.53 22.65
C LEU A 7 14.65 6.02 22.65
N SER A 8 15.18 5.49 23.76
CA SER A 8 15.52 4.07 23.90
C SER A 8 14.33 3.15 24.20
N PHE A 9 13.10 3.67 24.25
CA PHE A 9 11.89 2.88 24.55
C PHE A 9 11.16 2.33 23.31
N LEU A 10 11.62 2.68 22.10
CA LEU A 10 11.10 2.11 20.87
C LEU A 10 11.92 0.86 20.54
N GLU A 11 11.29 -0.31 20.64
CA GLU A 11 11.90 -1.53 20.11
C GLU A 11 12.26 -1.31 18.63
N PRO A 12 13.44 -1.74 18.17
CA PRO A 12 13.80 -1.64 16.76
C PRO A 12 12.74 -2.38 15.94
N VAL A 13 12.03 -1.64 15.10
CA VAL A 13 10.99 -2.18 14.24
C VAL A 13 11.63 -3.15 13.23
N ASP A 14 11.09 -4.37 13.14
CA ASP A 14 11.54 -5.34 12.15
C ASP A 14 11.13 -4.91 10.74
N GLU A 15 12.07 -4.32 10.00
CA GLU A 15 11.87 -3.86 8.61
C GLU A 15 11.31 -4.96 7.69
N LYS A 16 11.65 -6.23 7.95
CA LYS A 16 11.18 -7.36 7.14
C LYS A 16 9.69 -7.60 7.37
N GLU A 17 9.23 -7.54 8.61
CA GLU A 17 7.82 -7.69 8.95
C GLU A 17 7.00 -6.47 8.51
N VAL A 18 7.53 -5.25 8.64
CA VAL A 18 6.90 -4.03 8.08
C VAL A 18 6.70 -4.17 6.58
N ARG A 19 7.76 -4.52 5.84
CA ARG A 19 7.67 -4.74 4.39
C ARG A 19 6.63 -5.79 4.05
N LYS A 20 6.60 -6.90 4.78
CA LYS A 20 5.65 -7.99 4.53
C LYS A 20 4.20 -7.55 4.78
N ALA A 21 3.95 -6.78 5.83
CA ALA A 21 2.64 -6.21 6.14
C ALA A 21 2.17 -5.24 5.04
N VAL A 22 3.03 -4.31 4.63
CA VAL A 22 2.73 -3.35 3.56
C VAL A 22 2.46 -4.06 2.23
N VAL A 23 3.32 -5.01 1.84
CA VAL A 23 3.14 -5.77 0.59
C VAL A 23 1.83 -6.58 0.60
N LYS A 24 1.45 -7.12 1.76
CA LYS A 24 0.15 -7.82 1.90
C LYS A 24 -1.01 -6.84 1.72
N ALA A 25 -0.96 -5.66 2.33
CA ALA A 25 -1.97 -4.62 2.19
C ALA A 25 -2.11 -4.16 0.73
N LEU A 26 -1.00 -3.91 0.03
CA LEU A 26 -1.00 -3.52 -1.39
C LEU A 26 -1.60 -4.60 -2.31
N LYS A 27 -1.35 -5.89 -2.01
CA LYS A 27 -1.97 -7.00 -2.76
C LYS A 27 -3.49 -7.06 -2.51
N GLU A 28 -3.92 -6.90 -1.26
CA GLU A 28 -5.35 -6.87 -0.90
C GLU A 28 -6.05 -5.67 -1.56
N TYR A 29 -5.38 -4.51 -1.58
CA TYR A 29 -5.89 -3.27 -2.16
C TYR A 29 -6.38 -3.42 -3.60
N LYS A 30 -5.69 -4.21 -4.45
CA LYS A 30 -6.14 -4.45 -5.83
C LYS A 30 -7.57 -4.97 -5.91
N ALA A 31 -7.91 -5.93 -5.04
CA ALA A 31 -9.26 -6.49 -4.99
C ALA A 31 -10.24 -5.51 -4.30
N LEU A 32 -9.80 -4.82 -3.24
CA LEU A 32 -10.63 -3.86 -2.52
C LEU A 32 -11.01 -2.67 -3.40
N ARG A 33 -10.09 -2.15 -4.21
CA ARG A 33 -10.35 -1.04 -5.14
C ARG A 33 -11.46 -1.40 -6.13
N VAL A 34 -11.38 -2.58 -6.73
CA VAL A 34 -12.43 -3.10 -7.63
C VAL A 34 -13.75 -3.28 -6.86
N ALA A 35 -13.71 -3.81 -5.63
CA ALA A 35 -14.91 -3.97 -4.82
C ALA A 35 -15.60 -2.64 -4.49
N VAL A 36 -14.83 -1.56 -4.26
CA VAL A 36 -15.37 -0.20 -4.06
C VAL A 36 -16.03 0.33 -5.34
N GLN A 37 -15.39 0.17 -6.51
CA GLN A 37 -15.97 0.57 -7.80
C GLN A 37 -17.27 -0.20 -8.09
N ASN A 38 -17.25 -1.53 -7.94
CA ASN A 38 -18.44 -2.36 -8.12
C ASN A 38 -19.58 -1.97 -7.15
N LYS A 39 -19.25 -1.51 -5.94
CA LYS A 39 -20.24 -1.02 -4.98
C LYS A 39 -20.88 0.29 -5.45
N GLN A 40 -20.08 1.23 -5.97
CA GLN A 40 -20.57 2.49 -6.52
C GLN A 40 -21.50 2.24 -7.72
N GLU A 41 -21.09 1.41 -8.67
CA GLU A 41 -21.92 1.05 -9.84
C GLU A 41 -23.27 0.42 -9.45
N ARG A 42 -23.27 -0.43 -8.42
CA ARG A 42 -24.50 -1.02 -7.86
C ARG A 42 -25.41 0.03 -7.24
N GLN A 43 -24.86 0.96 -6.47
CA GLN A 43 -25.61 2.04 -5.83
C GLN A 43 -26.24 2.97 -6.87
N GLU A 44 -25.50 3.34 -7.92
CA GLU A 44 -25.99 4.17 -9.03
C GLU A 44 -27.17 3.52 -9.78
N LYS A 45 -27.16 2.19 -9.89
CA LYS A 45 -28.23 1.42 -10.56
C LYS A 45 -29.35 0.95 -9.63
N GLY A 46 -29.29 1.27 -8.34
CA GLY A 46 -30.25 0.80 -7.34
C GLY A 46 -30.28 -0.73 -7.17
N ILE A 47 -29.15 -1.41 -7.43
CA ILE A 47 -29.02 -2.87 -7.31
C ILE A 47 -28.44 -3.21 -5.93
N ASP A 48 -29.25 -3.79 -5.05
CA ASP A 48 -28.80 -4.12 -3.69
C ASP A 48 -27.80 -5.29 -3.65
N GLN A 49 -28.00 -6.32 -4.48
CA GLN A 49 -27.17 -7.51 -4.49
C GLN A 49 -27.08 -8.16 -5.87
N LEU A 50 -25.87 -8.22 -6.41
CA LEU A 50 -25.56 -8.89 -7.69
C LEU A 50 -25.02 -10.32 -7.51
N PHE A 51 -24.34 -10.59 -6.39
CA PHE A 51 -23.73 -11.88 -6.06
C PHE A 51 -24.02 -12.28 -4.61
N PRO A 52 -24.02 -13.58 -4.27
CA PRO A 52 -24.15 -14.06 -2.88
C PRO A 52 -23.10 -13.46 -1.94
N ARG A 53 -23.50 -12.99 -0.75
CA ARG A 53 -22.59 -12.49 0.29
C ARG A 53 -22.38 -13.57 1.34
N LEU A 54 -21.17 -14.12 1.39
CA LEU A 54 -20.77 -15.11 2.41
C LEU A 54 -20.26 -14.47 3.70
N GLN A 55 -19.83 -13.20 3.65
CA GLN A 55 -19.29 -12.45 4.78
C GLN A 55 -19.75 -10.99 4.74
N LYS A 56 -19.98 -10.39 5.91
CA LYS A 56 -20.34 -8.97 6.07
C LYS A 56 -19.11 -8.15 6.45
N SER A 57 -18.25 -7.84 5.48
CA SER A 57 -17.04 -7.02 5.68
C SER A 57 -16.95 -5.82 4.72
N GLU A 58 -18.04 -5.45 4.04
CA GLU A 58 -18.00 -4.43 2.99
C GLU A 58 -17.57 -3.05 3.51
N SER A 59 -18.02 -2.62 4.70
CA SER A 59 -17.65 -1.32 5.28
C SER A 59 -16.17 -1.24 5.65
N THR A 60 -15.62 -2.31 6.24
CA THR A 60 -14.20 -2.39 6.59
C THR A 60 -13.31 -2.46 5.34
N ASN A 61 -13.76 -3.20 4.32
CA ASN A 61 -13.04 -3.36 3.05
C ASN A 61 -12.96 -2.03 2.28
N GLU A 62 -14.05 -1.28 2.24
CA GLU A 62 -14.09 0.06 1.66
C GLU A 62 -13.19 1.05 2.40
N LEU A 63 -13.23 1.04 3.74
CA LEU A 63 -12.36 1.89 4.56
C LEU A 63 -10.88 1.61 4.29
N LYS A 64 -10.49 0.32 4.27
CA LYS A 64 -9.13 -0.11 3.92
C LYS A 64 -8.71 0.39 2.55
N ALA A 65 -9.55 0.20 1.52
CA ALA A 65 -9.25 0.66 0.17
C ALA A 65 -8.99 2.17 0.14
N ARG A 66 -9.88 2.96 0.75
CA ARG A 66 -9.73 4.42 0.80
C ARG A 66 -8.49 4.89 1.57
N GLN A 67 -8.11 4.20 2.65
CA GLN A 67 -6.89 4.53 3.39
C GLN A 67 -5.63 4.22 2.58
N ILE A 68 -5.57 3.07 1.92
CA ILE A 68 -4.45 2.70 1.06
C ILE A 68 -4.35 3.64 -0.14
N GLU A 69 -5.47 3.99 -0.76
CA GLU A 69 -5.50 4.95 -1.88
C GLU A 69 -4.96 6.31 -1.46
N ARG A 70 -5.33 6.82 -0.28
CA ARG A 70 -4.77 8.07 0.26
C ARG A 70 -3.28 7.96 0.59
N ALA A 71 -2.83 6.84 1.16
CA ALA A 71 -1.41 6.62 1.43
C ALA A 71 -0.57 6.65 0.14
N LEU A 72 -1.05 5.98 -0.91
CA LEU A 72 -0.42 6.03 -2.23
C LEU A 72 -0.45 7.45 -2.81
N GLN A 73 -1.54 8.20 -2.58
CA GLN A 73 -1.74 9.52 -3.18
C GLN A 73 -0.99 10.66 -2.49
N TYR A 74 -0.80 10.59 -1.17
CA TYR A 74 -0.36 11.76 -0.40
C TYR A 74 0.88 11.49 0.46
N SER A 75 1.30 10.24 0.60
CA SER A 75 2.47 9.89 1.43
C SER A 75 3.72 9.57 0.61
N LEU A 76 3.59 9.47 -0.72
CA LEU A 76 4.69 9.13 -1.63
C LEU A 76 4.98 10.26 -2.61
N ASP A 77 6.26 10.47 -2.91
CA ASP A 77 6.66 11.24 -4.08
C ASP A 77 6.38 10.49 -5.40
N GLU A 78 6.65 11.14 -6.53
CA GLU A 78 6.38 10.58 -7.86
C GLU A 78 7.20 9.32 -8.15
N VAL A 79 8.49 9.30 -7.77
CA VAL A 79 9.41 8.18 -8.00
C VAL A 79 9.00 6.99 -7.13
N GLU A 80 8.77 7.25 -5.84
CA GLU A 80 8.29 6.27 -4.87
C GLU A 80 6.97 5.64 -5.31
N ARG A 81 6.01 6.47 -5.73
CA ARG A 81 4.72 5.98 -6.21
C ARG A 81 4.90 5.09 -7.43
N GLN A 82 5.67 5.52 -8.42
CA GLN A 82 5.87 4.74 -9.64
C GLN A 82 6.52 3.38 -9.32
N ILE A 83 7.50 3.34 -8.41
CA ILE A 83 8.09 2.08 -7.93
C ILE A 83 7.02 1.18 -7.30
N ILE A 84 6.13 1.73 -6.45
CA ILE A 84 5.09 0.94 -5.79
C ILE A 84 4.05 0.42 -6.79
N GLU A 85 3.62 1.27 -7.72
CA GLU A 85 2.65 0.93 -8.76
C GLU A 85 3.19 -0.19 -9.67
N GLU A 86 4.38 -0.02 -10.24
CA GLU A 86 5.00 -1.01 -11.11
C GLU A 86 5.31 -2.31 -10.37
N LYS A 87 5.84 -2.22 -9.14
CA LYS A 87 6.31 -3.42 -8.43
C LYS A 87 5.18 -4.25 -7.83
N TYR A 88 4.18 -3.60 -7.26
CA TYR A 88 3.20 -4.25 -6.37
C TYR A 88 1.76 -4.16 -6.87
N LEU A 89 1.41 -3.14 -7.67
CA LEU A 89 0.04 -2.94 -8.14
C LEU A 89 -0.17 -3.39 -9.58
N SER A 90 0.89 -3.51 -10.38
CA SER A 90 0.86 -4.09 -11.73
C SER A 90 0.20 -5.48 -11.76
N THR A 91 -0.48 -5.80 -12.86
CA THR A 91 -1.10 -7.11 -13.11
C THR A 91 -0.06 -8.17 -13.41
N SER A 92 1.13 -7.78 -13.85
CA SER A 92 2.25 -8.66 -14.16
C SER A 92 3.32 -8.60 -13.07
N ARG A 93 4.09 -9.69 -12.93
CA ARG A 93 5.23 -9.72 -12.00
C ARG A 93 6.45 -9.12 -12.69
N VAL A 94 6.78 -7.88 -12.37
CA VAL A 94 7.95 -7.19 -12.93
C VAL A 94 9.18 -7.41 -12.02
N LYS A 95 10.35 -7.64 -12.64
CA LYS A 95 11.64 -7.74 -11.93
C LYS A 95 12.12 -6.34 -11.57
N ASP A 96 12.78 -6.21 -10.41
CA ASP A 96 13.32 -4.92 -9.93
C ASP A 96 14.25 -4.29 -10.98
N ILE A 97 15.06 -5.11 -11.66
CA ILE A 97 15.95 -4.66 -12.76
C ILE A 97 15.22 -4.00 -13.92
N ASN A 98 14.04 -4.52 -14.31
CA ASN A 98 13.31 -3.90 -15.41
C ASN A 98 12.76 -2.54 -14.96
N ILE A 99 12.28 -2.44 -13.72
CA ILE A 99 11.70 -1.21 -13.18
C ILE A 99 12.74 -0.09 -13.14
N TYR A 100 13.90 -0.31 -12.50
CA TYR A 100 14.88 0.78 -12.40
C TYR A 100 15.54 1.11 -13.75
N LEU A 101 15.68 0.15 -14.68
CA LEU A 101 16.16 0.44 -16.03
C LEU A 101 15.15 1.27 -16.84
N GLU A 102 13.87 0.92 -16.80
CA GLU A 102 12.80 1.67 -17.50
C GLU A 102 12.62 3.07 -16.91
N MET A 103 12.81 3.21 -15.59
CA MET A 103 12.75 4.51 -14.90
C MET A 103 14.06 5.33 -15.00
N GLY A 104 15.12 4.79 -15.61
CA GLY A 104 16.42 5.47 -15.70
C GLY A 104 17.10 5.71 -14.34
N LEU A 105 16.80 4.88 -13.33
CA LEU A 105 17.37 4.96 -12.00
C LEU A 105 18.58 4.04 -11.87
N ASP A 106 19.57 4.49 -11.11
CA ASP A 106 20.59 3.58 -10.60
C ASP A 106 19.99 2.60 -9.58
N LYS A 107 20.71 1.51 -9.36
CA LYS A 107 20.25 0.41 -8.50
C LYS A 107 20.06 0.86 -7.05
N ASP A 108 20.97 1.66 -6.52
CA ASP A 108 20.99 1.99 -5.09
C ASP A 108 19.85 2.96 -4.78
N ARG A 109 19.68 4.00 -5.60
CA ARG A 109 18.54 4.92 -5.55
C ARG A 109 17.20 4.20 -5.65
N TYR A 110 17.07 3.19 -6.51
CA TYR A 110 15.85 2.37 -6.57
C TYR A 110 15.55 1.69 -5.24
N TYR A 111 16.54 1.04 -4.60
CA TYR A 111 16.31 0.32 -3.35
C TYR A 111 16.08 1.28 -2.17
N GLU A 112 16.70 2.46 -2.18
CA GLU A 112 16.47 3.52 -1.21
C GLU A 112 15.04 4.07 -1.31
N SER A 113 14.62 4.54 -2.49
CA SER A 113 13.25 5.05 -2.70
C SER A 113 12.19 3.97 -2.43
N LYS A 114 12.47 2.71 -2.79
CA LYS A 114 11.57 1.59 -2.46
C LYS A 114 11.44 1.37 -0.96
N LYS A 115 12.54 1.46 -0.20
CA LYS A 115 12.53 1.31 1.25
C LYS A 115 11.75 2.46 1.90
N GLU A 116 11.99 3.68 1.47
CA GLU A 116 11.32 4.87 1.98
C GLU A 116 9.81 4.81 1.70
N ALA A 117 9.42 4.48 0.46
CA ALA A 117 8.02 4.32 0.09
C ALA A 117 7.27 3.30 0.98
N ILE A 118 7.92 2.17 1.30
CA ILE A 118 7.35 1.16 2.22
C ILE A 118 7.18 1.74 3.62
N ALA A 119 8.16 2.49 4.13
CA ALA A 119 8.09 3.10 5.45
C ALA A 119 6.98 4.17 5.53
N GLN A 120 6.84 5.01 4.50
CA GLN A 120 5.80 6.03 4.41
C GLN A 120 4.41 5.41 4.37
N ILE A 121 4.20 4.35 3.58
CA ILE A 121 2.94 3.61 3.56
C ILE A 121 2.68 2.97 4.93
N ALA A 122 3.69 2.35 5.55
CA ALA A 122 3.54 1.73 6.86
C ALA A 122 3.06 2.74 7.91
N LYS A 123 3.69 3.91 7.95
CA LYS A 123 3.32 5.02 8.84
C LYS A 123 1.91 5.54 8.55
N ALA A 124 1.58 5.78 7.27
CA ALA A 124 0.26 6.28 6.87
C ALA A 124 -0.88 5.30 7.21
N LEU A 125 -0.60 4.00 7.22
CA LEU A 125 -1.56 2.94 7.56
C LEU A 125 -1.53 2.55 9.04
N GLY A 126 -0.68 3.19 9.87
CA GLY A 126 -0.55 2.86 11.29
C GLY A 126 0.02 1.47 11.58
N ILE A 127 0.87 0.95 10.67
CA ILE A 127 1.62 -0.30 10.86
C ILE A 127 2.82 -0.05 11.80
N ILE A 128 3.35 1.17 11.78
CA ILE A 128 4.45 1.69 12.62
C ILE A 128 4.14 3.10 13.10
#